data_AF-A0A6J4RBW0-F1
#
_entry.id   AF-A0A6J4RBW0-F1
#
_cell.length_a   1.000
_cell.length_b   1.000
_cell.length_c   1.000
_cell.angle_alpha   90.00
_cell.angle_beta   90.00
_cell.angle_gamma   90.00
#
_symmetry.space_group_name_H-M   'P 1'
#
loop_
_entity.id
_entity.type
_entity.pdbx_description
1 polymer ?
#
loop_
_entity_poly.entity_id
_entity_poly.type
_entity_poly.pdbx_seq_one_letter_code
_entity_poly.pdbx_strand_id
1 'polypeptide(L)'
;METPPFKFRLERVRSMRVQVEEQAREQLASELAHRMRGEAILREAAEQAAAARDTHRGTASRGATGSELLAAQAWIERAHRRQQDAALDLDRRDTEVAARRQALVHAARERQSIDKLAERRRSEHDRAWAHRSQGELDEIALAMHRRGSAVR
;
A
#
# COMPACT_ATOMS: atom_id res chain seq x y z
N MET A 1 9.30 -24.94 36.17
CA MET A 1 7.88 -24.87 35.79
C MET A 1 7.80 -24.25 34.41
N GLU A 2 7.06 -24.84 33.48
CA GLU A 2 6.89 -24.27 32.14
C GLU A 2 5.79 -23.20 32.14
N THR A 3 6.05 -22.08 31.46
CA THR A 3 5.08 -20.99 31.28
C THR A 3 3.93 -21.45 30.38
N PRO A 4 2.66 -21.28 30.79
CA PRO A 4 1.54 -21.60 29.91
C PRO A 4 1.62 -20.75 28.62
N PRO A 5 1.24 -21.31 27.46
CA PRO A 5 1.37 -20.60 26.19
C PRO A 5 0.43 -19.38 26.14
N PHE A 6 0.99 -18.22 25.77
CA PHE A 6 0.22 -17.00 25.56
C PHE A 6 -0.70 -17.13 24.35
N LYS A 7 -1.99 -16.81 24.52
CA LYS A 7 -2.98 -16.75 23.45
C LYS A 7 -3.51 -15.34 23.29
N PHE A 8 -3.22 -14.70 22.16
CA PHE A 8 -3.77 -13.39 21.85
C PHE A 8 -5.20 -13.52 21.35
N ARG A 9 -6.16 -12.97 22.10
CA ARG A 9 -7.60 -13.09 21.79
C ARG A 9 -7.99 -12.49 20.44
N LEU A 10 -7.20 -11.55 19.91
CA LEU A 10 -7.45 -10.88 18.64
C LEU A 10 -6.54 -11.37 17.52
N GLU A 11 -5.99 -12.59 17.61
CA GLU A 11 -5.10 -13.12 16.57
C GLU A 11 -5.77 -13.15 15.18
N ARG A 12 -7.05 -13.52 15.11
CA ARG A 12 -7.80 -13.50 13.85
C ARG A 12 -7.90 -12.10 13.26
N VAL A 13 -8.14 -11.10 14.09
CA VAL A 13 -8.19 -9.69 13.67
C VAL A 13 -6.81 -9.24 13.19
N ARG A 14 -5.75 -9.65 13.89
CA ARG A 14 -4.37 -9.37 13.49
C ARG A 14 -4.04 -9.95 12.12
N SER A 15 -4.34 -11.23 11.88
CA SER A 15 -4.15 -11.87 10.56
C SER A 15 -4.93 -11.16 9.46
N MET A 16 -6.18 -10.77 9.74
CA MET A 16 -7.00 -10.00 8.80
C MET A 16 -6.35 -8.64 8.48
N ARG A 17 -5.82 -7.92 9.47
CA ARG A 17 -5.15 -6.62 9.23
C ARG A 17 -3.87 -6.76 8.41
N VAL A 18 -3.11 -7.84 8.60
CA VAL A 18 -1.97 -8.17 7.73
C VAL A 18 -2.45 -8.37 6.29
N GLN A 19 -3.49 -9.18 6.07
CA GLN A 19 -4.04 -9.42 4.74
C GLN A 19 -4.56 -8.14 4.07
N VAL A 20 -5.23 -7.26 4.82
CA VAL A 20 -5.71 -5.97 4.31
C VAL A 20 -4.56 -5.07 3.89
N GLU A 21 -3.45 -5.02 4.63
CA GLU A 21 -2.27 -4.25 4.24
C GLU A 21 -1.60 -4.84 2.98
N GLU A 22 -1.44 -6.16 2.91
CA GLU A 22 -0.90 -6.83 1.73
C GLU A 22 -1.75 -6.53 0.49
N GLN A 23 -3.08 -6.63 0.61
CA GLN A 23 -4.00 -6.30 -0.47
C GLN A 23 -3.89 -4.81 -0.87
N ALA A 24 -3.77 -3.89 0.09
CA ALA A 24 -3.59 -2.47 -0.21
C ALA A 24 -2.26 -2.21 -0.95
N ARG A 25 -1.20 -2.97 -0.61
CA ARG A 25 0.09 -2.89 -1.29
C ARG A 25 0.00 -3.39 -2.74
N GLU A 26 -0.66 -4.53 -2.95
CA GLU A 26 -0.90 -5.08 -4.29
C GLU A 26 -1.72 -4.13 -5.16
N GLN A 27 -2.78 -3.53 -4.61
CA GLN A 27 -3.59 -2.54 -5.30
C GLN A 27 -2.77 -1.31 -5.69
N LEU A 28 -1.94 -0.78 -4.79
CA LEU A 28 -1.06 0.33 -5.11
C LEU A 28 -0.06 -0.03 -6.23
N ALA A 29 0.54 -1.23 -6.18
CA ALA A 29 1.46 -1.69 -7.21
C ALA A 29 0.76 -1.78 -8.58
N SER A 30 -0.48 -2.30 -8.61
CA SER A 30 -1.30 -2.35 -9.82
C SER A 30 -1.55 -0.94 -10.39
N GLU A 31 -1.98 0.02 -9.56
CA GLU A 31 -2.25 1.38 -10.01
C GLU A 31 -0.98 2.11 -10.48
N LEU A 32 0.18 1.87 -9.85
CA LEU A 32 1.46 2.37 -10.35
C LEU A 32 1.79 1.83 -11.75
N ALA A 33 1.52 0.55 -12.01
CA ALA A 33 1.69 -0.02 -13.34
C ALA A 33 0.71 0.57 -14.37
N HIS A 34 -0.54 0.84 -13.98
CA HIS A 34 -1.51 1.54 -14.82
C HIS A 34 -1.06 2.98 -15.14
N ARG A 35 -0.55 3.71 -14.15
CA ARG A 35 0.00 5.06 -14.31
C ARG A 35 1.17 5.07 -15.29
N MET A 36 2.14 4.15 -15.14
CA MET A 36 3.28 4.02 -16.06
C MET A 36 2.83 3.75 -17.51
N ARG A 37 1.81 2.91 -17.72
CA ARG A 37 1.21 2.72 -19.05
C ARG A 37 0.55 4.00 -19.55
N GLY A 38 -0.18 4.71 -18.70
CA GLY A 38 -0.79 6.01 -19.03
C GLY A 38 0.24 7.06 -19.47
N GLU A 39 1.38 7.14 -18.78
CA GLU A 39 2.48 8.03 -19.16
C GLU A 39 3.04 7.70 -20.55
N ALA A 40 3.19 6.41 -20.87
CA ALA A 40 3.65 5.97 -22.19
C ALA A 40 2.64 6.36 -23.29
N ILE A 41 1.35 6.16 -23.05
CA ILE A 41 0.27 6.54 -23.98
C ILE A 41 0.25 8.06 -24.21
N LEU A 42 0.37 8.86 -23.14
CA LEU A 42 0.43 10.32 -23.26
C LEU A 42 1.65 10.77 -24.08
N ARG A 43 2.81 10.16 -23.86
CA ARG A 43 4.02 10.45 -24.63
C ARG A 43 3.82 10.16 -26.12
N GLU A 44 3.30 8.99 -26.44
CA GLU A 44 3.00 8.60 -27.82
C GLU A 44 1.99 9.58 -28.47
N ALA A 45 0.92 9.95 -27.75
CA ALA A 45 -0.06 10.90 -28.24
C ALA A 45 0.53 12.31 -28.48
N ALA A 46 1.45 12.75 -27.62
CA ALA A 46 2.17 14.01 -27.78
C ALA A 46 3.11 13.98 -29.00
N GLU A 47 3.82 12.87 -29.23
CA GLU A 47 4.65 12.66 -30.43
C GLU A 47 3.80 12.69 -31.71
N GLN A 48 2.65 12.00 -31.70
CA GLN A 48 1.71 12.04 -32.83
C GLN A 48 1.17 13.45 -33.09
N ALA A 49 0.86 14.22 -32.03
CA ALA A 49 0.42 15.60 -32.17
C ALA A 49 1.52 16.53 -32.70
N ALA A 50 2.78 16.31 -32.33
CA ALA A 50 3.92 17.03 -32.89
C ALA A 50 4.10 16.69 -34.38
N ALA A 51 4.10 15.41 -34.74
CA ALA A 51 4.22 14.96 -36.13
C ALA A 51 3.08 15.49 -37.02
N ALA A 52 1.85 15.58 -36.49
CA ALA A 52 0.72 16.18 -37.19
C ALA A 52 0.94 17.66 -37.52
N ARG A 53 1.49 18.43 -36.56
CA ARG A 53 1.82 19.85 -36.78
C ARG A 53 2.92 20.03 -37.81
N ASP A 54 3.97 19.21 -37.76
CA ASP A 54 5.09 19.28 -38.69
C ASP A 54 4.66 18.94 -40.12
N THR A 55 3.84 17.91 -40.27
CA THR A 55 3.28 17.52 -41.57
C THR A 55 2.40 18.62 -42.14
N HIS A 56 1.50 19.21 -41.33
CA HIS A 56 0.66 20.32 -41.79
C HIS A 56 1.48 21.52 -42.26
N ARG A 57 2.55 21.88 -41.52
CA ARG A 57 3.48 22.93 -41.93
C ARG A 57 4.18 22.61 -43.26
N GLY A 58 4.56 21.34 -43.45
CA GLY A 58 5.15 20.84 -44.70
C GLY A 58 4.16 20.82 -45.87
N THR A 59 2.89 20.49 -45.62
CA THR A 59 1.81 20.53 -46.62
C THR A 59 1.54 21.97 -47.05
N ALA A 60 1.44 22.90 -46.10
CA ALA A 60 1.20 24.31 -46.38
C ALA A 60 2.33 24.95 -47.20
N SER A 61 3.60 24.59 -46.95
CA SER A 61 4.76 25.18 -47.65
C SER A 61 4.96 24.67 -49.08
N ARG A 62 4.34 23.56 -49.47
CA ARG A 62 4.51 22.92 -50.80
C ARG A 62 3.44 23.30 -51.84
N GLY A 63 2.55 24.24 -51.52
CA GLY A 63 1.46 24.63 -52.41
C GLY A 63 0.35 23.58 -52.48
N ALA A 64 -0.14 23.16 -51.30
CA ALA A 64 -1.20 22.17 -51.19
C ALA A 64 -2.57 22.66 -51.69
N THR A 65 -3.35 21.70 -52.18
CA THR A 65 -4.77 21.88 -52.50
C THR A 65 -5.60 22.12 -51.23
N GLY A 66 -6.77 22.76 -51.38
CA GLY A 66 -7.68 22.97 -50.24
C GLY A 66 -8.09 21.66 -49.54
N SER A 67 -8.28 20.57 -50.30
CA SER A 67 -8.58 19.25 -49.72
C SER A 67 -7.46 18.69 -48.86
N GLU A 68 -6.19 18.88 -49.26
CA GLU A 68 -5.02 18.44 -48.49
C GLU A 68 -4.88 19.25 -47.19
N LEU A 69 -5.14 20.56 -47.25
CA LEU A 69 -5.14 21.42 -46.06
C LEU A 69 -6.24 21.02 -45.07
N LEU A 70 -7.45 20.73 -45.55
CA LEU A 70 -8.56 20.24 -44.71
C LEU A 70 -8.25 18.89 -44.09
N ALA A 71 -7.66 17.95 -44.85
CA ALA A 71 -7.26 16.65 -44.34
C ALA A 71 -6.18 16.76 -43.25
N ALA A 72 -5.17 17.62 -43.47
CA ALA A 72 -4.12 17.88 -42.49
C ALA A 72 -4.67 18.53 -41.21
N GLN A 73 -5.58 19.50 -41.34
CA GLN A 73 -6.24 20.14 -40.20
C GLN A 73 -7.05 19.13 -39.38
N ALA A 74 -7.88 18.31 -40.04
CA ALA A 74 -8.68 17.29 -39.36
C ALA A 74 -7.81 16.25 -38.62
N TRP A 75 -6.63 15.94 -39.16
CA TRP A 75 -5.68 15.07 -38.48
C TRP A 75 -5.07 15.72 -37.24
N ILE A 76 -4.64 16.98 -37.30
CA ILE A 76 -4.15 17.73 -36.13
C ILE A 76 -5.19 17.72 -35.02
N GLU A 77 -6.45 18.03 -35.34
CA GLU A 77 -7.52 18.06 -34.34
C GLU A 77 -7.77 16.70 -33.69
N ARG A 78 -7.65 15.60 -34.44
CA ARG A 78 -7.74 14.24 -33.88
C ARG A 78 -6.54 13.93 -32.98
N ALA A 79 -5.33 14.29 -33.40
CA ALA A 79 -4.11 14.04 -32.63
C ALA A 79 -4.11 14.86 -31.32
N HIS A 80 -4.55 16.13 -31.38
CA HIS A 80 -4.67 16.98 -30.21
C HIS A 80 -5.73 16.48 -29.23
N ARG A 81 -6.91 16.07 -29.72
CA ARG A 81 -7.93 15.45 -28.87
C ARG A 81 -7.40 14.21 -28.17
N ARG A 82 -6.73 13.31 -28.90
CA ARG A 82 -6.10 12.12 -28.29
C ARG A 82 -5.09 12.48 -27.21
N GLN A 83 -4.26 13.51 -27.43
CA GLN A 83 -3.31 13.99 -26.43
C GLN A 83 -4.05 14.52 -25.18
N GLN A 84 -5.12 15.29 -25.35
CA GLN A 84 -5.92 15.81 -24.25
C GLN A 84 -6.60 14.70 -23.46
N ASP A 85 -7.20 13.72 -24.15
CA ASP A 85 -7.86 12.57 -23.52
C ASP A 85 -6.85 11.74 -22.71
N ALA A 86 -5.67 11.46 -23.29
CA ALA A 86 -4.60 10.75 -22.59
C ALA A 86 -4.08 11.51 -21.35
N ALA A 87 -4.04 12.85 -21.41
CA ALA A 87 -3.63 13.68 -20.27
C ALA A 87 -4.67 13.63 -19.14
N LEU A 88 -5.96 13.72 -19.47
CA LEU A 88 -7.05 13.58 -18.50
C LEU A 88 -7.08 12.19 -17.86
N ASP A 89 -6.82 11.15 -18.65
CA ASP A 89 -6.74 9.80 -18.12
C ASP A 89 -5.54 9.61 -17.19
N LEU A 90 -4.38 10.18 -17.51
CA LEU A 90 -3.22 10.15 -16.61
C LEU A 90 -3.50 10.87 -15.29
N ASP A 91 -4.13 12.05 -15.32
CA ASP A 91 -4.52 12.80 -14.12
C ASP A 91 -5.47 12.00 -13.20
N ARG A 92 -6.43 11.30 -13.79
CA ARG A 92 -7.30 10.34 -13.06
C ARG A 92 -6.47 9.23 -12.40
N ARG A 93 -5.46 8.69 -13.09
CA ARG A 93 -4.58 7.65 -12.52
C ARG A 93 -3.70 8.19 -11.41
N ASP A 94 -3.20 9.41 -11.52
CA ASP A 94 -2.45 10.05 -10.44
C ASP A 94 -3.31 10.23 -9.19
N THR A 95 -4.58 10.62 -9.36
CA THR A 95 -5.56 10.71 -8.27
C THR A 95 -5.80 9.34 -7.63
N GLU A 96 -5.98 8.29 -8.41
CA GLU A 96 -6.18 6.93 -7.91
C GLU A 96 -4.95 6.41 -7.15
N VAL A 97 -3.73 6.64 -7.67
CA VAL A 97 -2.48 6.30 -6.99
C VAL A 97 -2.38 7.03 -5.64
N ALA A 98 -2.75 8.31 -5.59
CA ALA A 98 -2.76 9.07 -4.33
C ALA A 98 -3.75 8.46 -3.32
N ALA A 99 -4.94 8.08 -3.76
CA ALA A 99 -5.93 7.40 -2.91
C ALA A 99 -5.41 6.05 -2.39
N ARG A 100 -4.80 5.22 -3.25
CA ARG A 100 -4.23 3.93 -2.83
C ARG A 100 -3.05 4.07 -1.88
N ARG A 101 -2.21 5.10 -2.03
CA ARG A 101 -1.16 5.42 -1.05
C ARG A 101 -1.76 5.72 0.33
N GLN A 102 -2.81 6.53 0.38
CA GLN A 102 -3.49 6.83 1.65
C GLN A 102 -4.12 5.59 2.28
N ALA A 103 -4.76 4.74 1.47
CA ALA A 103 -5.34 3.47 1.93
C ALA A 103 -4.27 2.53 2.52
N LEU A 104 -3.10 2.40 1.87
CA LEU A 104 -1.99 1.60 2.39
C LEU A 104 -1.46 2.16 3.72
N VAL A 105 -1.30 3.48 3.84
CA VAL A 105 -0.88 4.11 5.09
C VAL A 105 -1.88 3.84 6.21
N HIS A 106 -3.18 3.91 5.91
CA HIS A 106 -4.23 3.59 6.89
C HIS A 106 -4.17 2.11 7.32
N ALA A 107 -4.11 1.18 6.37
CA ALA A 107 -4.01 -0.25 6.64
C ALA A 107 -2.78 -0.59 7.50
N ALA A 108 -1.62 -0.01 7.19
CA ALA A 108 -0.38 -0.19 7.95
C ALA A 108 -0.50 0.33 9.40
N ARG A 109 -1.17 1.49 9.60
CA ARG A 109 -1.44 2.03 10.94
C ARG A 109 -2.35 1.11 11.75
N GLU A 110 -3.41 0.59 11.14
CA GLU A 110 -4.31 -0.36 11.79
C GLU A 110 -3.59 -1.66 12.18
N ARG A 111 -2.78 -2.24 11.28
CA ARG A 111 -1.94 -3.42 11.58
C ARG A 111 -1.02 -3.13 12.76
N GLN A 112 -0.29 -2.02 12.70
CA GLN A 112 0.64 -1.63 13.76
C GLN A 112 -0.05 -1.44 15.12
N SER A 113 -1.28 -0.91 15.15
CA SER A 113 -2.05 -0.74 16.38
C SER A 113 -2.36 -2.08 17.06
N ILE A 114 -2.74 -3.10 16.28
CA ILE A 114 -3.02 -4.45 16.79
C ILE A 114 -1.73 -5.16 17.19
N ASP A 115 -0.64 -5.00 16.43
CA ASP A 115 0.67 -5.57 16.79
C ASP A 115 1.16 -5.02 18.14
N LYS A 116 1.06 -3.70 18.35
CA LYS A 116 1.42 -3.06 19.63
C LYS A 116 0.55 -3.58 20.78
N LEU A 117 -0.74 -3.80 20.53
CA LEU A 117 -1.64 -4.36 21.54
C LEU A 117 -1.25 -5.81 21.88
N ALA A 118 -0.94 -6.63 20.87
CA ALA A 118 -0.49 -8.01 21.07
C ALA A 118 0.79 -8.07 21.91
N GLU A 119 1.76 -7.22 21.59
CA GLU A 119 3.03 -7.12 22.32
C GLU A 119 2.83 -6.70 23.77
N ARG A 120 2.02 -5.66 24.01
CA ARG A 120 1.68 -5.25 25.37
C ARG A 120 1.03 -6.38 26.18
N ARG A 121 0.08 -7.11 25.59
CA ARG A 121 -0.60 -8.23 26.26
C ARG A 121 0.33 -9.40 26.54
N ARG A 122 1.28 -9.67 25.65
CA ARG A 122 2.34 -10.67 25.88
C ARG A 122 3.20 -10.26 27.07
N SER A 123 3.69 -9.03 27.10
CA SER A 123 4.49 -8.51 28.22
C SER A 123 3.75 -8.56 29.55
N GLU A 124 2.45 -8.21 29.57
CA GLU A 124 1.59 -8.32 30.76
C GLU A 124 1.45 -9.78 31.23
N HIS A 125 1.24 -10.72 30.30
CA HIS A 125 1.16 -12.14 30.61
C HIS A 125 2.46 -12.67 31.22
N ASP A 126 3.59 -12.34 30.61
CA ASP A 126 4.90 -12.84 31.03
C ASP A 126 5.27 -12.29 32.42
N ARG A 127 4.97 -11.02 32.70
CA ARG A 127 5.13 -10.44 34.05
C ARG A 127 4.22 -11.11 35.07
N ALA A 128 2.95 -11.29 34.75
CA ALA A 128 1.99 -11.94 35.65
C ALA A 128 2.38 -13.40 35.95
N TRP A 129 3.02 -14.08 35.00
CA TRP A 129 3.52 -15.42 35.23
C TRP A 129 4.82 -15.44 36.04
N ALA A 130 5.78 -14.56 35.73
CA ALA A 130 6.99 -14.41 36.52
C ALA A 130 6.68 -14.16 38.01
N HIS A 131 5.71 -13.27 38.30
CA HIS A 131 5.27 -13.00 39.66
C HIS A 131 4.64 -14.22 40.35
N ARG A 132 3.78 -14.98 39.66
CA ARG A 132 3.17 -16.20 40.23
C ARG A 132 4.20 -17.30 40.48
N SER A 133 5.05 -17.57 39.50
CA SER A 133 6.14 -18.54 39.64
C SER A 133 7.07 -18.17 40.80
N GLN A 134 7.38 -16.89 41.00
CA GLN A 134 8.21 -16.47 42.13
C GLN A 134 7.51 -16.74 43.47
N GLY A 135 6.22 -16.39 43.59
CA GLY A 135 5.45 -16.65 44.80
C GLY A 135 5.36 -18.14 45.14
N GLU A 136 5.14 -19.00 44.15
CA GLU A 136 5.14 -20.47 44.34
C GLU A 136 6.50 -20.98 44.83
N LEU A 137 7.61 -20.46 44.30
CA LEU A 137 8.96 -20.82 44.75
C LEU A 137 9.22 -20.37 46.19
N ASP A 138 8.79 -19.15 46.54
CA ASP A 138 8.94 -18.61 47.89
C ASP A 138 8.11 -19.42 48.91
N GLU A 139 6.88 -19.83 48.55
CA GLU A 139 6.05 -20.71 49.38
C GLU A 139 6.68 -22.08 49.60
N ILE A 140 7.25 -22.69 48.55
CA ILE A 140 7.97 -23.97 48.64
C ILE A 140 9.18 -23.82 49.57
N ALA A 141 9.95 -22.73 49.43
CA ALA A 141 11.11 -22.46 50.28
C ALA A 141 10.71 -22.33 51.77
N LEU A 142 9.63 -21.60 52.06
CA LEU A 142 9.09 -21.46 53.41
C LEU A 142 8.55 -22.78 53.98
N ALA A 143 7.89 -23.61 53.16
CA ALA A 143 7.42 -24.93 53.57
C ALA A 143 8.58 -25.90 53.87
N MET A 144 9.64 -25.87 53.06
CA MET A 144 10.86 -26.66 53.28
C MET A 144 11.59 -26.21 54.56
N HIS A 145 11.75 -24.91 54.77
CA HIS A 145 12.38 -24.38 55.98
C HIS A 145 11.61 -24.79 57.24
N ARG A 146 10.28 -24.68 57.24
CA ARG A 146 9.42 -25.11 58.37
C ARG A 146 9.55 -26.60 58.69
N ARG A 147 9.65 -27.47 57.67
CA ARG A 147 9.88 -28.92 57.87
C ARG A 147 11.27 -29.20 58.45
N GLY A 148 12.31 -28.51 57.99
CA GLY A 148 13.67 -28.66 58.50
C GLY A 148 13.82 -28.22 59.97
N SER A 149 13.09 -27.19 60.37
CA SER A 149 13.10 -26.68 61.76
C SER A 149 12.27 -27.51 62.73
N ALA A 150 11.36 -28.37 62.26
CA ALA A 150 10.54 -29.26 63.09
C ALA A 150 11.17 -30.65 63.35
N VAL A 151 12.25 -30.99 62.62
CA VAL A 151 13.00 -32.26 62.74
C VAL A 151 14.27 -32.08 63.59
N ARG A 152 14.48 -30.89 64.14
CA ARG A 152 15.60 -30.54 65.02
C ARG A 152 15.07 -30.22 66.42
#